data_AF-A0A519Y6V7-F1
#
_entry.id   AF-A0A519Y6V7-F1
#
_cell.length_a   1.000
_cell.length_b   1.000
_cell.length_c   1.000
_cell.angle_alpha   90.00
_cell.angle_beta   90.00
_cell.angle_gamma   90.00
#
_symmetry.space_group_name_H-M   'P 1'
#
loop_
_entity.id
_entity.type
_entity.pdbx_description
1 polymer ?
#
loop_
_entity_poly.entity_id
_entity_poly.type
_entity_poly.pdbx_seq_one_letter_code
_entity_poly.pdbx_strand_id
1 'polypeptide(L)'
;MTLDDVKIWASHRPTLADSLGIELTDITEHYLEGRMPVDGRTHQPMGLLHGGASVALAETLGSIGAATRIDVTRQACVGLEINANHIKGVREGWV
;
A
#
# COMPACT_ATOMS: atom_id res chain seq x y z
N MET A 1 1.66 -9.91 14.50
CA MET A 1 2.73 -10.10 13.51
C MET A 1 3.71 -8.96 13.68
N THR A 2 5.02 -9.23 13.59
CA THR A 2 6.05 -8.19 13.51
C THR A 2 6.09 -7.57 12.10
N LEU A 3 6.81 -6.46 11.91
CA LEU A 3 6.99 -5.86 10.59
C LEU A 3 7.61 -6.84 9.59
N ASP A 4 8.60 -7.62 10.04
CA ASP A 4 9.30 -8.59 9.19
C ASP A 4 8.38 -9.75 8.79
N ASP A 5 7.55 -10.24 9.70
CA ASP A 5 6.54 -11.27 9.38
C ASP A 5 5.59 -10.78 8.28
N VAL A 6 5.15 -9.53 8.37
CA VAL A 6 4.21 -8.94 7.39
C VAL A 6 4.91 -8.71 6.05
N LYS A 7 6.16 -8.23 6.06
CA LYS A 7 6.95 -8.07 4.83
C LYS A 7 7.12 -9.39 4.09
N ILE A 8 7.52 -10.45 4.81
CA ILE A 8 7.70 -11.79 4.22
C ILE A 8 6.39 -12.30 3.61
N TRP A 9 5.27 -12.12 4.33
CA TRP A 9 3.96 -12.50 3.83
C TRP A 9 3.55 -11.70 2.60
N ALA A 10 3.74 -10.37 2.61
CA ALA A 10 3.33 -9.51 1.50
C ALA A 10 4.20 -9.67 0.25
N SER A 11 5.47 -10.10 0.39
CA SER A 11 6.46 -10.13 -0.69
C SER A 11 6.80 -11.54 -1.19
N HIS A 12 5.95 -12.54 -0.96
CA HIS A 12 6.26 -13.93 -1.34
C HIS A 12 6.34 -14.16 -2.87
N ARG A 13 5.84 -13.21 -3.67
CA ARG A 13 5.98 -13.15 -5.14
C ARG A 13 5.83 -11.69 -5.61
N PRO A 14 6.30 -11.32 -6.81
CA PRO A 14 6.08 -9.99 -7.34
C PRO A 14 4.59 -9.63 -7.46
N THR A 15 4.25 -8.41 -7.08
CA THR A 15 2.91 -7.84 -7.04
C THR A 15 2.90 -6.42 -7.62
N LEU A 16 1.73 -5.77 -7.61
CA LEU A 16 1.62 -4.34 -7.94
C LEU A 16 2.45 -3.46 -6.99
N ALA A 17 2.56 -3.85 -5.71
CA ALA A 17 3.32 -3.09 -4.71
C ALA A 17 4.78 -2.93 -5.13
N ASP A 18 5.39 -3.99 -5.66
CA ASP A 18 6.76 -3.98 -6.17
C ASP A 18 6.92 -3.04 -7.37
N SER A 19 5.98 -3.09 -8.32
CA SER A 19 5.98 -2.24 -9.51
C SER A 19 5.86 -0.75 -9.16
N LEU A 20 5.11 -0.43 -8.10
CA LEU A 20 4.92 0.96 -7.63
C LEU A 20 5.97 1.39 -6.58
N GLY A 21 6.80 0.47 -6.10
CA GLY A 21 7.80 0.74 -5.06
C GLY A 21 7.19 1.01 -3.67
N ILE A 22 6.06 0.38 -3.35
CA ILE A 22 5.42 0.51 -2.04
C ILE A 22 6.27 -0.21 -0.98
N GLU A 23 6.57 0.47 0.12
CA GLU A 23 7.37 -0.04 1.24
C GLU A 23 6.56 -0.01 2.54
N LEU A 24 6.50 -1.13 3.26
CA LEU A 24 5.99 -1.16 4.64
C LEU A 24 7.06 -0.58 5.60
N THR A 25 6.68 0.44 6.35
CA THR A 25 7.62 1.19 7.22
C THR A 25 7.44 0.85 8.69
N ASP A 26 6.21 0.59 9.13
CA ASP A 26 5.94 0.31 10.53
C ASP A 26 4.62 -0.48 10.73
N ILE A 27 4.52 -1.21 11.83
CA ILE A 27 3.29 -1.86 12.27
C ILE A 27 3.22 -1.88 13.79
N THR A 28 2.04 -1.54 14.30
CA THR A 28 1.69 -1.68 15.70
C THR A 28 0.37 -2.43 15.83
N GLU A 29 -0.11 -2.59 17.07
CA GLU A 29 -1.46 -3.08 17.32
C GLU A 29 -2.53 -2.20 16.66
N HIS A 30 -2.27 -0.89 16.55
CA HIS A 30 -3.27 0.09 16.16
C HIS A 30 -3.18 0.54 14.69
N TYR A 31 -1.99 0.48 14.07
CA TYR A 31 -1.81 0.93 12.69
C TYR A 31 -0.82 0.07 11.91
N LEU A 32 -0.94 0.16 10.59
CA LEU A 32 0.05 -0.27 9.62
C LEU A 32 0.44 0.97 8.80
N GLU A 33 1.73 1.18 8.63
CA GLU A 33 2.27 2.29 7.86
C GLU A 33 3.07 1.76 6.67
N GLY A 34 2.95 2.47 5.55
CA GLY A 34 3.85 2.31 4.43
C GLY A 34 3.88 3.58 3.60
N ARG A 35 4.84 3.61 2.67
CA ARG A 35 5.09 4.74 1.80
C ARG A 35 5.26 4.30 0.35
N MET A 36 5.08 5.23 -0.58
CA MET A 36 5.26 5.01 -2.02
C MET A 36 6.00 6.20 -2.65
N PRO A 37 7.00 5.96 -3.52
CA PRO A 37 7.74 7.04 -4.15
C PRO A 37 6.87 7.78 -5.16
N VAL A 38 7.11 9.08 -5.31
CA VAL A 38 6.48 9.94 -6.32
C VAL A 38 7.48 10.20 -7.43
N ASP A 39 7.51 9.31 -8.41
CA ASP A 39 8.43 9.35 -9.55
C ASP A 39 7.77 8.81 -10.83
N GLY A 40 8.55 8.55 -11.88
CA GLY A 40 8.05 8.09 -13.18
C GLY A 40 7.19 6.82 -13.13
N ARG A 41 7.25 6.01 -12.07
CA ARG A 41 6.38 4.84 -11.85
C ARG A 41 4.98 5.21 -11.41
N THR A 42 4.83 6.32 -10.69
CA THR A 42 3.59 6.73 -10.00
C THR A 42 3.06 8.08 -10.48
N HIS A 43 3.76 8.73 -11.41
CA HIS A 43 3.31 9.96 -12.05
C HIS A 43 2.15 9.72 -13.01
N GLN A 44 1.21 10.65 -13.04
CA GLN A 44 0.34 10.88 -14.18
C GLN A 44 1.04 11.78 -15.23
N PRO A 45 0.58 11.85 -16.50
CA PRO A 45 1.28 12.53 -17.61
C PRO A 45 1.74 13.98 -17.41
N MET A 46 1.19 14.71 -16.44
CA MET A 46 1.56 16.09 -16.08
C MET A 46 2.63 16.17 -14.97
N GLY A 47 3.25 15.04 -14.59
CA GLY A 47 4.29 14.98 -13.56
C GLY A 47 3.79 15.24 -12.13
N LEU A 48 2.56 14.83 -11.84
CA LEU A 48 1.99 14.78 -10.48
C LEU A 48 1.79 13.32 -10.09
N LEU A 49 1.69 13.04 -8.80
CA LEU A 49 1.22 11.74 -8.31
C LEU A 49 -0.14 11.39 -8.95
N HIS A 50 -0.22 10.20 -9.54
CA HIS A 50 -1.45 9.66 -10.09
C HIS A 50 -2.42 9.32 -8.96
N GLY A 51 -3.67 9.80 -9.00
CA GLY A 51 -4.66 9.55 -7.94
C GLY A 51 -4.90 8.06 -7.69
N GLY A 52 -4.96 7.26 -8.75
CA GLY A 52 -5.04 5.80 -8.66
C GLY A 52 -3.81 5.14 -8.01
N ALA A 53 -2.62 5.76 -8.04
CA ALA A 53 -1.47 5.24 -7.32
C ALA A 53 -1.64 5.45 -5.80
N SER A 54 -2.21 6.58 -5.38
CA SER A 54 -2.61 6.78 -3.98
C SER A 54 -3.63 5.75 -3.51
N VAL A 55 -4.63 5.44 -4.35
CA VAL A 55 -5.63 4.40 -4.05
C VAL A 55 -4.99 3.02 -3.99
N ALA A 56 -4.03 2.71 -4.86
CA ALA A 56 -3.28 1.46 -4.82
C ALA A 56 -2.45 1.32 -3.53
N LEU A 57 -1.79 2.39 -3.07
CA LEU A 57 -1.13 2.43 -1.77
C LEU A 57 -2.13 2.19 -0.63
N ALA A 58 -3.24 2.92 -0.61
CA ALA A 58 -4.26 2.80 0.43
C ALA A 58 -4.87 1.38 0.49
N GLU A 59 -5.24 0.81 -0.65
CA GLU A 59 -5.84 -0.53 -0.74
C GLU A 59 -4.82 -1.62 -0.36
N THR A 60 -3.55 -1.45 -0.74
CA THR A 60 -2.46 -2.36 -0.34
C THR A 60 -2.32 -2.38 1.16
N LEU A 61 -2.21 -1.22 1.81
CA LEU A 61 -2.09 -1.11 3.27
C LEU A 61 -3.37 -1.61 3.97
N GLY A 62 -4.55 -1.24 3.48
CA GLY A 62 -5.83 -1.68 4.05
C GLY A 62 -5.98 -3.20 4.02
N SER A 63 -5.67 -3.82 2.88
CA SER A 63 -5.75 -5.27 2.70
C SER A 63 -4.74 -6.03 3.55
N ILE A 64 -3.48 -5.58 3.60
CA ILE A 64 -2.45 -6.17 4.46
C ILE A 64 -2.86 -6.01 5.93
N GLY A 65 -3.32 -4.81 6.31
CA GLY A 65 -3.82 -4.52 7.65
C GLY A 65 -4.93 -5.48 8.08
N ALA A 66 -5.92 -5.71 7.21
CA ALA A 66 -6.99 -6.68 7.45
C ALA A 66 -6.47 -8.11 7.61
N ALA A 67 -5.53 -8.52 6.75
CA ALA A 67 -4.90 -9.84 6.84
C ALA A 67 -4.18 -10.07 8.18
N THR A 68 -3.60 -9.02 8.78
CA THR A 68 -2.96 -9.13 10.12
C THR A 68 -3.95 -9.37 11.27
N ARG A 69 -5.26 -9.30 11.03
CA ARG A 69 -6.32 -9.46 12.05
C ARG A 69 -7.05 -10.80 11.95
N ILE A 70 -6.68 -11.66 11.01
CA ILE A 70 -7.32 -12.95 10.78
C ILE A 70 -6.28 -14.08 10.75
N ASP A 71 -6.75 -15.31 10.84
CA ASP A 71 -5.91 -16.48 10.58
C ASP A 71 -5.80 -16.70 9.07
N VAL A 72 -4.72 -16.18 8.47
CA VAL A 72 -4.47 -16.25 7.01
C VAL A 72 -4.27 -17.67 6.47
N THR A 73 -4.16 -18.69 7.34
CA THR A 73 -4.13 -20.09 6.91
C THR A 73 -5.53 -20.67 6.69
N ARG A 74 -6.57 -20.00 7.22
CA ARG A 74 -7.97 -20.44 7.19
C ARG A 74 -8.88 -19.45 6.48
N GLN A 75 -8.50 -18.18 6.43
CA GLN A 75 -9.32 -17.08 5.96
C GLN A 75 -8.52 -16.20 5.00
N ALA A 76 -9.23 -15.49 4.13
CA ALA A 76 -8.65 -14.48 3.26
C ALA A 76 -9.51 -13.21 3.30
N CYS A 77 -8.85 -12.06 3.21
CA CYS A 77 -9.50 -10.77 3.03
C CYS A 77 -9.43 -10.37 1.56
N VAL A 78 -10.53 -9.81 1.05
CA VAL A 78 -10.58 -9.21 -0.29
C VAL A 78 -11.20 -7.82 -0.18
N GLY A 79 -10.62 -6.87 -0.90
CA GLY A 79 -11.18 -5.54 -1.07
C GLY A 79 -12.56 -5.62 -1.70
N LEU A 80 -13.53 -4.93 -1.10
CA LEU A 80 -14.90 -4.87 -1.61
C LEU A 80 -15.21 -3.50 -2.21
N GLU A 81 -14.82 -2.43 -1.51
CA GLU A 81 -15.04 -1.04 -1.91
C GLU A 81 -13.92 -0.17 -1.36
N ILE A 82 -13.51 0.81 -2.16
CA ILE A 82 -12.61 1.88 -1.75
C ILE A 82 -13.01 3.16 -2.48
N ASN A 83 -13.00 4.27 -1.75
CA ASN A 83 -13.20 5.61 -2.29
C ASN A 83 -12.11 6.56 -1.77
N ALA A 84 -11.85 7.62 -2.51
CA ALA A 84 -10.83 8.60 -2.16
C ALA A 84 -11.17 10.00 -2.69
N ASN A 85 -10.76 11.01 -1.92
CA ASN A 85 -10.72 12.40 -2.35
C ASN A 85 -9.26 12.85 -2.46
N HIS A 86 -8.86 13.38 -3.61
CA HIS A 86 -7.51 13.89 -3.83
C HIS A 86 -7.44 15.38 -3.45
N ILE A 87 -6.90 15.68 -2.26
CA ILE A 87 -6.94 17.02 -1.67
C ILE A 87 -5.82 17.94 -2.20
N LYS A 88 -4.62 17.41 -2.42
CA LYS A 88 -3.44 18.17 -2.85
C LYS A 88 -2.56 17.32 -3.76
N GLY A 89 -2.05 17.93 -4.84
CA GLY A 89 -1.09 17.29 -5.73
C GLY A 89 0.32 17.21 -5.13
N VAL A 90 1.03 16.13 -5.42
CA VAL A 90 2.43 15.89 -5.02
C VAL A 90 3.27 15.66 -6.28
N ARG A 91 4.51 16.17 -6.34
CA ARG A 91 5.37 16.09 -7.55
C ARG A 91 6.57 15.17 -7.38
N GLU A 92 7.11 15.08 -6.18
CA GLU A 92 8.34 14.37 -5.88
C GLU A 92 8.33 13.90 -4.41
N GLY A 93 9.31 13.07 -4.05
CA GLY A 93 9.46 12.54 -2.70
C GLY A 93 8.66 11.27 -2.48
N TRP A 94 8.01 11.17 -1.33
CA TRP A 94 7.25 10.01 -0.89
C TRP A 94 5.88 10.44 -0.39
N VAL A 95 4.88 9.58 -0.60
CA VAL A 95 3.56 9.65 0.03
C VAL A 95 3.29 8.44 0.89
#